data_AF-A0A8H4UW92-F1
#
_entry.id   AF-A0A8H4UW92-F1
#
_cell.length_a   1.000
_cell.length_b   1.000
_cell.length_c   1.000
_cell.angle_alpha   90.00
_cell.angle_beta   90.00
_cell.angle_gamma   90.00
#
_symmetry.space_group_name_H-M   'P 1'
#
loop_
_entity.id
_entity.type
_entity.pdbx_description
1 polymer ?
#
loop_
_entity_poly.entity_id
_entity_poly.type
_entity_poly.pdbx_seq_one_letter_code
_entity_poly.pdbx_strand_id
1 'polypeptide(L)'
;MELISRQTAQFYQGGNISPPPSDQQNAGHVQVAHLSAMFGLVETCAELLDLKLRDPSEQKILDEFRARWYDYCMYYNAENVAQVARYGVAFPKLILRQGHSRLTAYAARGLLDKQLARRAWKEFYEGDGYAPSLPWKSVHVSGSDVPVAIDDASWVSTNITALYGLAAIQNLTFVQ
;
A
#
# COMPACT_ATOMS: atom_id res chain seq x y z
N MET A 1 -10.36 4.38 3.69
CA MET A 1 -8.95 4.57 4.05
C MET A 1 -8.73 6.06 4.30
N GLU A 2 -8.75 6.49 5.55
CA GLU A 2 -8.63 7.91 5.90
C GLU A 2 -7.24 8.22 6.41
N LEU A 3 -6.32 8.40 5.46
CA LEU A 3 -5.10 9.15 5.69
C LEU A 3 -5.30 10.48 4.98
N ILE A 4 -6.00 11.39 5.65
CA ILE A 4 -6.31 12.70 5.05
C ILE A 4 -5.90 13.79 6.02
N SER A 5 -4.71 14.34 5.78
CA SER A 5 -4.40 15.68 6.26
C SER A 5 -5.32 16.64 5.49
N ARG A 6 -6.45 17.01 6.13
CA ARG A 6 -7.52 17.88 5.63
C ARG A 6 -8.19 17.37 4.35
N GLN A 7 -9.36 16.74 4.47
CA GLN A 7 -10.25 16.47 3.34
C GLN A 7 -10.58 17.82 2.69
N THR A 8 -10.19 18.06 1.45
CA THR A 8 -10.74 19.19 0.69
C THR A 8 -12.22 18.87 0.45
N ALA A 9 -13.09 19.39 1.32
CA ALA A 9 -14.52 19.24 1.18
C ALA A 9 -14.99 20.09 -0.01
N GLN A 10 -15.51 19.46 -1.08
CA GLN A 10 -16.48 19.96 -2.08
C GLN A 10 -16.58 18.94 -3.24
N PHE A 11 -17.75 18.55 -3.80
CA PHE A 11 -18.89 19.33 -4.30
C PHE A 11 -20.28 18.68 -4.06
N TYR A 12 -21.33 19.43 -4.42
CA TYR A 12 -22.72 19.43 -3.94
C TYR A 12 -23.70 18.45 -4.63
N GLN A 13 -24.74 18.06 -3.85
CA GLN A 13 -26.03 17.42 -4.22
C GLN A 13 -25.99 15.94 -4.70
N GLY A 14 -25.82 14.95 -3.81
CA GLY A 14 -26.23 13.56 -4.14
C GLY A 14 -25.34 12.37 -3.74
N GLY A 15 -24.31 12.53 -2.91
CA GLY A 15 -23.44 11.39 -2.53
C GLY A 15 -22.12 11.78 -1.90
N ASN A 16 -22.14 12.67 -0.90
CA ASN A 16 -20.91 13.27 -0.34
C ASN A 16 -20.12 12.28 0.53
N ILE A 17 -18.79 12.25 0.34
CA ILE A 17 -17.84 11.73 1.32
C ILE A 17 -17.55 12.87 2.30
N SER A 18 -17.89 12.68 3.58
CA SER A 18 -17.70 13.66 4.65
C SER A 18 -16.58 13.22 5.58
N PRO A 19 -16.02 14.16 6.39
CA PRO A 19 -15.10 13.79 7.45
C PRO A 19 -15.73 12.75 8.39
N PRO A 20 -14.92 11.93 9.06
CA PRO A 20 -15.45 10.92 9.96
C PRO A 20 -16.18 11.58 11.14
N PRO A 21 -17.09 10.88 11.82
CA PRO A 21 -17.77 11.42 13.00
C PRO A 21 -16.81 11.88 14.12
N SER A 22 -15.61 11.32 14.17
CA SER A 22 -14.52 11.70 15.10
C SER A 22 -13.84 13.03 14.76
N ASP A 23 -14.05 13.57 13.54
CA ASP A 23 -13.43 14.82 13.07
C ASP A 23 -14.38 15.58 12.12
N GLN A 24 -15.58 15.92 12.58
CA GLN A 24 -16.59 16.61 11.77
C GLN A 24 -16.10 17.96 11.20
N GLN A 25 -15.13 18.59 11.87
CA GLN A 25 -14.56 19.89 11.50
C GLN A 25 -13.38 19.75 10.53
N ASN A 26 -12.97 18.52 10.21
CA ASN A 26 -11.86 18.22 9.32
C ASN A 26 -10.56 18.89 9.78
N ALA A 27 -10.31 18.90 11.09
CA ALA A 27 -9.11 19.42 11.70
C ALA A 27 -7.89 18.51 11.45
N GLY A 28 -8.12 17.24 11.12
CA GLY A 28 -7.13 16.22 10.83
C GLY A 28 -7.39 14.94 11.62
N HIS A 29 -7.53 13.82 10.91
CA HIS A 29 -7.73 12.50 11.49
C HIS A 29 -6.75 11.49 10.87
N VAL A 30 -6.13 10.66 11.70
CA VAL A 30 -5.19 9.63 11.26
C VAL A 30 -5.75 8.27 11.66
N GLN A 31 -6.23 7.52 10.66
CA GLN A 31 -6.64 6.13 10.86
C GLN A 31 -6.11 5.26 9.72
N VAL A 32 -5.20 4.38 10.08
CA VAL A 32 -4.50 3.51 9.13
C VAL A 32 -4.82 2.05 9.43
N ALA A 33 -5.21 1.32 8.40
CA ALA A 33 -5.49 -0.11 8.49
C ALA A 33 -4.77 -0.85 7.38
N HIS A 34 -4.13 -1.96 7.75
CA HIS A 34 -3.28 -2.76 6.86
C HIS A 34 -4.02 -3.39 5.67
N LEU A 35 -5.34 -3.54 5.76
CA LEU A 35 -6.14 -4.08 4.66
C LEU A 35 -6.46 -3.06 3.58
N SER A 36 -6.26 -1.76 3.84
CA SER A 36 -6.84 -0.71 3.01
C SER A 36 -6.30 -0.66 1.58
N ALA A 37 -5.03 -1.02 1.39
CA ALA A 37 -4.38 -1.01 0.08
C ALA A 37 -4.22 -2.42 -0.54
N MET A 38 -4.81 -3.45 0.06
CA MET A 38 -4.58 -4.84 -0.34
C MET A 38 -5.60 -5.36 -1.37
N PHE A 39 -6.74 -4.65 -1.55
CA PHE A 39 -7.86 -5.09 -2.38
C PHE A 39 -8.09 -4.14 -3.58
N GLY A 40 -7.11 -4.04 -4.48
CA GLY A 40 -7.25 -3.30 -5.74
C GLY A 40 -7.10 -1.78 -5.66
N LEU A 41 -6.99 -1.20 -4.45
CA LEU A 41 -6.89 0.26 -4.30
C LEU A 41 -5.68 0.85 -5.04
N VAL A 42 -4.52 0.17 -5.01
CA VAL A 42 -3.32 0.66 -5.70
C VAL A 42 -3.52 0.70 -7.20
N GLU A 43 -4.11 -0.36 -7.75
CA GLU A 43 -4.42 -0.51 -9.16
C GLU A 43 -5.43 0.55 -9.61
N THR A 44 -6.55 0.68 -8.89
CA THR A 44 -7.58 1.68 -9.19
C THR A 44 -7.03 3.10 -9.10
N CYS A 45 -6.23 3.41 -8.07
CA CYS A 45 -5.61 4.73 -7.97
C CYS A 45 -4.60 4.98 -9.08
N ALA A 46 -3.80 3.98 -9.48
CA ALA A 46 -2.86 4.14 -10.59
C ALA A 46 -3.58 4.44 -11.90
N GLU A 47 -4.63 3.69 -12.24
CA GLU A 47 -5.43 3.92 -13.45
C GLU A 47 -6.14 5.28 -13.42
N LEU A 48 -6.75 5.64 -12.29
CA LEU A 48 -7.43 6.91 -12.11
C LEU A 48 -6.47 8.09 -12.30
N LEU A 49 -5.27 8.00 -11.72
CA LEU A 49 -4.27 9.07 -11.74
C LEU A 49 -3.53 9.20 -13.09
N ASP A 50 -3.62 8.19 -13.95
CA ASP A 50 -3.13 8.23 -15.34
C ASP A 50 -4.11 8.94 -16.29
N LEU A 51 -5.34 9.23 -15.84
CA LEU A 51 -6.31 9.98 -16.64
C LEU A 51 -5.84 11.43 -16.89
N LYS A 52 -6.19 11.93 -18.08
CA LYS A 52 -6.11 13.34 -18.44
C LYS A 52 -7.52 13.85 -18.67
N LEU A 53 -8.00 14.66 -17.74
CA LEU A 53 -9.35 15.21 -17.80
C LEU A 53 -9.35 16.49 -18.64
N ARG A 54 -10.42 16.68 -19.42
CA ARG A 54 -10.56 17.85 -20.30
C ARG A 54 -10.94 19.09 -19.52
N ASP A 55 -11.72 18.92 -18.46
CA ASP A 55 -12.14 20.01 -17.59
C ASP A 55 -10.97 20.38 -16.64
N PRO A 56 -10.49 21.64 -16.68
CA PRO A 56 -9.39 22.07 -15.80
C PRO A 56 -9.70 21.99 -14.31
N SER A 57 -10.97 22.14 -13.91
CA SER A 57 -11.39 22.05 -12.51
C SER A 57 -11.35 20.60 -12.00
N GLU A 58 -11.78 19.64 -12.82
CA GLU A 58 -11.68 18.21 -12.50
C GLU A 58 -10.22 17.74 -12.50
N GLN A 59 -9.41 18.20 -13.46
CA GLN A 59 -7.98 17.90 -13.50
C GLN A 59 -7.26 18.38 -12.25
N LYS A 60 -7.60 19.58 -11.75
CA LYS A 60 -7.04 20.11 -10.51
C LYS A 60 -7.38 19.22 -9.30
N ILE A 61 -8.61 18.71 -9.22
CA ILE A 61 -9.02 17.77 -8.18
C ILE A 61 -8.19 16.48 -8.27
N LEU A 62 -8.00 15.95 -9.48
CA LEU A 62 -7.19 14.76 -9.71
C LEU A 62 -5.72 14.97 -9.30
N ASP A 63 -5.16 16.14 -9.56
CA ASP A 63 -3.79 16.49 -9.17
C ASP A 63 -3.64 16.65 -7.64
N GLU A 64 -4.63 17.26 -6.97
CA GLU A 64 -4.67 17.32 -5.50
C GLU A 64 -4.80 15.92 -4.89
N PHE A 65 -5.63 15.06 -5.48
CA PHE A 65 -5.73 13.65 -5.09
C PHE A 65 -4.42 12.90 -5.31
N ARG A 66 -3.70 13.13 -6.43
CA ARG A 66 -2.38 12.54 -6.70
C ARG A 66 -1.40 12.85 -5.57
N ALA A 67 -1.35 14.10 -5.12
CA ALA A 67 -0.48 14.52 -4.03
C ALA A 67 -0.81 13.80 -2.71
N ARG A 68 -2.09 13.62 -2.38
CA ARG A 68 -2.52 12.88 -1.18
C ARG A 68 -2.24 11.38 -1.30
N TRP A 69 -2.43 10.80 -2.48
CA TRP A 69 -2.13 9.40 -2.73
C TRP A 69 -0.62 9.12 -2.62
N TYR A 70 0.24 9.98 -3.15
CA TYR A 70 1.69 9.88 -2.94
C TYR A 70 2.08 10.02 -1.47
N ASP A 71 1.45 10.92 -0.73
CA ASP A 71 1.66 11.06 0.72
C ASP A 71 1.35 9.73 1.44
N TYR A 72 0.18 9.13 1.18
CA TYR A 72 -0.16 7.80 1.71
C TYR A 72 0.91 6.75 1.35
N CYS A 73 1.28 6.68 0.07
CA CYS A 73 2.23 5.71 -0.44
C CYS A 73 3.60 5.83 0.21
N MET A 74 4.08 7.06 0.41
CA MET A 74 5.39 7.33 1.02
C MET A 74 5.42 7.03 2.50
N TYR A 75 4.35 7.31 3.24
CA TYR A 75 4.40 7.26 4.70
C TYR A 75 3.89 5.95 5.31
N TYR A 76 3.16 5.12 4.56
CA TYR A 76 2.62 3.85 5.08
C TYR A 76 3.71 2.98 5.73
N ASN A 77 4.80 2.71 5.01
CA ASN A 77 5.93 1.91 5.51
C ASN A 77 7.08 2.76 6.12
N ALA A 78 6.93 4.08 6.17
CA ALA A 78 7.97 4.97 6.67
C ALA A 78 8.26 4.75 8.16
N GLU A 79 9.44 5.21 8.59
CA GLU A 79 9.81 5.21 10.01
C GLU A 79 8.89 6.11 10.83
N ASN A 80 8.67 5.74 12.10
CA ASN A 80 7.80 6.49 13.02
C ASN A 80 8.16 7.97 13.11
N VAL A 81 9.46 8.31 13.07
CA VAL A 81 9.94 9.71 13.07
C VAL A 81 9.38 10.50 11.89
N ALA A 82 9.38 9.91 10.69
CA ALA A 82 8.85 10.56 9.49
C ALA A 82 7.33 10.72 9.55
N GLN A 83 6.62 9.70 10.06
CA GLN A 83 5.17 9.75 10.25
C GLN A 83 4.77 10.83 11.27
N VAL A 84 5.45 10.91 12.41
CA VAL A 84 5.22 11.94 13.42
C VAL A 84 5.51 13.34 12.87
N ALA A 85 6.61 13.51 12.13
CA ALA A 85 6.92 14.78 11.50
C ALA A 85 5.84 15.24 10.51
N ARG A 86 5.19 14.30 9.81
CA ARG A 86 4.17 14.59 8.81
C ARG A 86 2.75 14.74 9.37
N TYR A 87 2.38 13.91 10.35
CA TYR A 87 1.01 13.74 10.84
C TYR A 87 0.83 14.01 12.34
N GLY A 88 1.91 14.34 13.07
CA GLY A 88 1.90 14.54 14.52
C GLY A 88 1.84 13.26 15.34
N VAL A 89 1.58 12.10 14.71
CA VAL A 89 1.50 10.79 15.34
C VAL A 89 2.16 9.73 14.48
N ALA A 90 2.73 8.71 15.12
CA ALA A 90 3.17 7.50 14.44
C ALA A 90 1.96 6.61 14.12
N PHE A 91 2.06 5.82 13.05
CA PHE A 91 1.04 4.82 12.74
C PHE A 91 1.12 3.66 13.75
N PRO A 92 0.02 2.91 13.94
CA PRO A 92 0.06 1.70 14.76
C PRO A 92 1.08 0.70 14.17
N LYS A 93 1.36 -0.39 14.89
CA LYS A 93 2.17 -1.48 14.34
C LYS A 93 1.45 -2.10 13.14
N LEU A 94 1.84 -1.68 11.94
CA LEU A 94 1.31 -2.18 10.68
C LEU A 94 1.98 -3.49 10.28
N ILE A 95 1.21 -4.33 9.57
CA ILE A 95 1.65 -5.58 8.95
C ILE A 95 1.49 -5.50 7.42
N LEU A 96 1.91 -6.54 6.72
CA LEU A 96 1.90 -6.67 5.26
C LEU A 96 2.82 -5.67 4.55
N ARG A 97 3.89 -5.25 5.22
CA ARG A 97 4.94 -4.34 4.74
C ARG A 97 5.52 -4.79 3.41
N GLN A 98 5.77 -6.10 3.20
CA GLN A 98 6.25 -6.63 1.92
C GLN A 98 5.23 -6.36 0.80
N GLY A 99 3.95 -6.64 1.03
CA GLY A 99 2.88 -6.31 0.10
C GLY A 99 2.75 -4.80 -0.16
N HIS A 100 2.98 -3.98 0.86
CA HIS A 100 2.92 -2.51 0.74
C HIS A 100 4.17 -1.88 0.11
N SER A 101 5.24 -2.64 -0.16
CA SER A 101 6.42 -2.10 -0.86
C SER A 101 6.06 -1.47 -2.21
N ARG A 102 5.01 -2.00 -2.86
CA ARG A 102 4.48 -1.51 -4.13
C ARG A 102 3.95 -0.08 -4.06
N LEU A 103 3.48 0.37 -2.89
CA LEU A 103 3.10 1.76 -2.66
C LEU A 103 4.33 2.65 -2.70
N THR A 104 5.36 2.29 -1.92
CA THR A 104 6.64 2.99 -1.89
C THR A 104 7.23 3.06 -3.31
N ALA A 105 7.19 1.95 -4.06
CA ALA A 105 7.65 1.90 -5.45
C ALA A 105 6.85 2.81 -6.38
N TYR A 106 5.51 2.83 -6.27
CA TYR A 106 4.65 3.70 -7.08
C TYR A 106 4.96 5.19 -6.85
N ALA A 107 5.09 5.60 -5.58
CA ALA A 107 5.49 6.96 -5.24
C ALA A 107 6.91 7.29 -5.74
N ALA A 108 7.85 6.35 -5.63
CA ALA A 108 9.22 6.54 -6.10
C ALA A 108 9.29 6.82 -7.60
N ARG A 109 8.51 6.09 -8.41
CA ARG A 109 8.39 6.34 -9.86
C ARG A 109 7.83 7.73 -10.13
N GLY A 110 6.72 8.10 -9.49
CA GLY A 110 6.04 9.38 -9.71
C GLY A 110 6.87 10.59 -9.31
N LEU A 111 7.68 10.45 -8.25
CA LEU A 111 8.53 11.53 -7.71
C LEU A 111 9.96 11.49 -8.24
N LEU A 112 10.31 10.49 -9.06
CA LEU A 112 11.68 10.23 -9.53
C LEU A 112 12.70 10.09 -8.37
N ASP A 113 12.26 9.51 -7.25
CA ASP A 113 13.05 9.40 -6.02
C ASP A 113 13.76 8.04 -5.92
N LYS A 114 15.07 8.07 -6.16
CA LYS A 114 15.94 6.87 -6.09
C LYS A 114 16.11 6.32 -4.67
N GLN A 115 16.00 7.13 -3.63
CA GLN A 115 16.08 6.64 -2.25
C GLN A 115 14.80 5.90 -1.89
N LEU A 116 13.66 6.42 -2.31
CA LEU A 116 12.37 5.77 -2.13
C LEU A 116 12.31 4.44 -2.90
N ALA A 117 12.88 4.39 -4.12
CA ALA A 117 13.03 3.16 -4.89
C ALA A 117 13.84 2.08 -4.14
N ARG A 118 14.99 2.44 -3.57
CA ARG A 118 15.78 1.51 -2.73
C ARG A 118 15.01 1.06 -1.50
N ARG A 119 14.25 1.97 -0.88
CA ARG A 119 13.42 1.67 0.28
C ARG A 119 12.33 0.66 -0.07
N ALA A 120 11.70 0.76 -1.24
CA ALA A 120 10.72 -0.22 -1.71
C ALA A 120 11.33 -1.63 -1.79
N TRP A 121 12.53 -1.78 -2.37
CA TRP A 121 13.22 -3.07 -2.41
C TRP A 121 13.61 -3.58 -1.03
N LYS A 122 14.06 -2.69 -0.14
CA LYS A 122 14.32 -3.05 1.26
C LYS A 122 13.06 -3.57 1.95
N GLU A 123 11.95 -2.86 1.81
CA GLU A 123 10.64 -3.27 2.35
C GLU A 123 10.17 -4.62 1.77
N PHE A 124 10.47 -4.88 0.50
CA PHE A 124 10.15 -6.16 -0.14
C PHE A 124 10.98 -7.32 0.40
N TYR A 125 12.30 -7.15 0.57
CA TYR A 125 13.18 -8.23 1.00
C TYR A 125 13.25 -8.44 2.52
N GLU A 126 13.08 -7.37 3.30
CA GLU A 126 13.21 -7.37 4.76
C GLU A 126 11.88 -7.18 5.49
N GLY A 127 10.77 -7.00 4.75
CA GLY A 127 9.43 -6.88 5.31
C GLY A 127 8.89 -8.20 5.89
N ASP A 128 7.67 -8.15 6.40
CA ASP A 128 6.93 -9.34 6.79
C ASP A 128 6.35 -10.05 5.55
N GLY A 129 6.38 -11.37 5.53
CA GLY A 129 5.97 -12.17 4.38
C GLY A 129 7.03 -13.20 4.01
N TYR A 130 7.32 -13.34 2.73
CA TYR A 130 8.32 -14.31 2.28
C TYR A 130 9.72 -13.74 2.25
N ALA A 131 10.50 -14.10 3.27
CA ALA A 131 11.93 -13.80 3.30
C ALA A 131 12.68 -14.62 2.24
N PRO A 132 13.78 -14.08 1.67
CA PRO A 132 14.65 -14.84 0.74
C PRO A 132 15.21 -16.13 1.34
N SER A 133 15.34 -16.21 2.67
CA SER A 133 15.85 -17.36 3.40
C SER A 133 14.84 -18.46 3.66
N LEU A 134 13.58 -18.31 3.23
CA LEU A 134 12.58 -19.38 3.32
C LEU A 134 12.96 -20.58 2.44
N PRO A 135 12.34 -21.75 2.65
CA PRO A 135 12.74 -22.97 1.94
C PRO A 135 12.61 -22.90 0.42
N TRP A 136 11.65 -22.12 -0.10
CA TRP A 136 11.34 -22.01 -1.54
C TRP A 136 11.18 -23.36 -2.26
N LYS A 137 10.72 -24.37 -1.52
CA LYS A 137 10.44 -25.72 -2.02
C LYS A 137 9.32 -26.37 -1.21
N SER A 138 8.60 -27.29 -1.84
CA SER A 138 7.74 -28.23 -1.16
C SER A 138 8.54 -29.42 -0.62
N VAL A 139 7.92 -30.19 0.27
CA VAL A 139 8.42 -31.45 0.80
C VAL A 139 7.37 -32.52 0.52
N HIS A 140 7.80 -33.64 -0.04
CA HIS A 140 6.92 -34.78 -0.25
C HIS A 140 6.62 -35.49 1.07
N VAL A 141 5.35 -35.70 1.40
CA VAL A 141 4.88 -36.36 2.62
C VAL A 141 3.98 -37.54 2.24
N SER A 142 4.24 -38.70 2.82
CA SER A 142 3.49 -39.94 2.57
C SER A 142 3.53 -40.87 3.80
N GLY A 143 2.90 -42.04 3.71
CA GLY A 143 2.84 -43.00 4.82
C GLY A 143 1.68 -42.71 5.77
N SER A 144 1.84 -43.06 7.05
CA SER A 144 0.76 -42.95 8.05
C SER A 144 0.46 -41.52 8.51
N ASP A 145 1.29 -40.55 8.14
CA ASP A 145 1.14 -39.14 8.54
C ASP A 145 0.03 -38.41 7.77
N VAL A 146 -0.34 -38.91 6.57
CA VAL A 146 -1.33 -38.31 5.69
C VAL A 146 -2.21 -39.37 5.02
N PRO A 147 -3.51 -39.12 4.76
CA PRO A 147 -4.39 -40.11 4.13
C PRO A 147 -3.98 -40.48 2.69
N VAL A 148 -3.35 -39.55 1.97
CA VAL A 148 -2.82 -39.71 0.61
C VAL A 148 -1.51 -38.94 0.51
N ALA A 149 -0.59 -39.39 -0.34
CA ALA A 149 0.68 -38.69 -0.55
C ALA A 149 0.45 -37.29 -1.13
N ILE A 150 1.17 -36.29 -0.59
CA ILE A 150 1.06 -34.89 -0.97
C ILE A 150 2.44 -34.23 -1.06
N ASP A 151 2.53 -33.12 -1.78
CA ASP A 151 3.65 -32.18 -1.68
C ASP A 151 3.22 -31.01 -0.81
N ASP A 152 3.79 -30.94 0.39
CA ASP A 152 3.45 -29.92 1.36
C ASP A 152 4.43 -28.74 1.31
N ALA A 153 3.88 -27.54 1.44
CA ALA A 153 4.63 -26.32 1.64
C ALA A 153 3.98 -25.53 2.78
N SER A 154 3.97 -26.10 3.99
CA SER A 154 3.35 -25.51 5.20
C SER A 154 3.77 -24.06 5.50
N TRP A 155 4.89 -23.60 4.95
CA TRP A 155 5.37 -22.22 5.06
C TRP A 155 4.65 -21.23 4.10
N VAL A 156 3.85 -21.73 3.17
CA VAL A 156 3.11 -20.94 2.16
C VAL A 156 1.71 -20.57 2.68
N SER A 157 1.33 -19.32 2.48
CA SER A 157 -0.01 -18.79 2.71
C SER A 157 -0.54 -18.16 1.43
N THR A 158 -1.78 -18.45 1.04
CA THR A 158 -2.42 -17.85 -0.15
C THR A 158 -2.39 -16.32 -0.09
N ASN A 159 -2.64 -15.73 1.08
CA ASN A 159 -2.65 -14.29 1.27
C ASN A 159 -1.25 -13.70 1.05
N ILE A 160 -0.23 -14.30 1.64
CA ILE A 160 1.16 -13.82 1.49
C ILE A 160 1.64 -14.04 0.06
N THR A 161 1.29 -15.15 -0.58
CA THR A 161 1.62 -15.43 -1.99
C THR A 161 1.04 -14.38 -2.93
N ALA A 162 -0.24 -14.02 -2.77
CA ALA A 162 -0.88 -13.01 -3.60
C ALA A 162 -0.17 -11.64 -3.47
N LEU A 163 0.13 -11.23 -2.24
CA LEU A 163 0.79 -9.97 -1.96
C LEU A 163 2.26 -9.95 -2.42
N TYR A 164 2.98 -11.05 -2.22
CA TYR A 164 4.35 -11.22 -2.71
C TYR A 164 4.39 -11.07 -4.23
N GLY A 165 3.50 -11.76 -4.95
CA GLY A 165 3.42 -11.70 -6.41
C GLY A 165 3.13 -10.29 -6.93
N LEU A 166 2.12 -9.61 -6.38
CA LEU A 166 1.80 -8.24 -6.76
C LEU A 166 2.94 -7.27 -6.47
N ALA A 167 3.57 -7.38 -5.29
CA ALA A 167 4.69 -6.52 -4.92
C ALA A 167 5.91 -6.74 -5.83
N ALA A 168 6.24 -8.00 -6.15
CA ALA A 168 7.34 -8.31 -7.05
C ALA A 168 7.12 -7.72 -8.45
N ILE A 169 5.95 -7.95 -9.06
CA ILE A 169 5.62 -7.45 -10.40
C ILE A 169 5.62 -5.92 -10.45
N GLN A 170 5.00 -5.28 -9.46
CA GLN A 170 4.86 -3.81 -9.45
C GLN A 170 6.18 -3.12 -9.10
N ASN A 171 6.98 -3.66 -8.17
CA ASN A 171 8.31 -3.12 -7.90
C ASN A 171 9.20 -3.17 -9.15
N LEU A 172 9.25 -4.30 -9.86
CA LEU A 172 10.00 -4.44 -11.13
C LEU A 172 9.55 -3.44 -12.21
N THR A 173 8.28 -3.07 -12.19
CA THR A 173 7.68 -2.13 -13.15
C THR A 173 7.99 -0.67 -12.79
N PHE A 174 7.98 -0.34 -11.51
CA PHE A 174 8.08 1.05 -11.06
C PHE A 174 9.51 1.49 -10.75
N VAL A 175 10.36 0.59 -10.26
CA VAL A 175 11.66 0.93 -9.68
C VAL A 175 12.74 -0.09 -10.04
N GLN A 176 13.43 0.16 -11.15
CA GLN A 176 14.64 -0.56 -11.56
C GLN A 176 15.91 0.18 -11.14
#